data_AF-A0A7S3PS34-F1
#
_entry.id   AF-A0A7S3PS34-F1
#
_cell.length_a   1.000
_cell.length_b   1.000
_cell.length_c   1.000
_cell.angle_alpha   90.00
_cell.angle_beta   90.00
_cell.angle_gamma   90.00
#
_symmetry.space_group_name_H-M   'P 1'
#
loop_
_entity.id
_entity.type
_entity.pdbx_description
1 polymer ?
#
loop_
_entity_poly.entity_id
_entity_poly.type
_entity_poly.pdbx_seq_one_letter_code
_entity_poly.pdbx_strand_id
1 'polypeptide(L)'
;DDEFGPKADENGGNEAASAACNASVWLYCLGFVLTFAPLFAKTWRVKKIFNIGKSNKLRRTTISTSLLFGIVGGLLVIELSIVALWTITNPLVYVRKTLVEDRFGNPLESSGSCVGENSTTYIMMLVLF
;
A
#
# COMPACT_ATOMS: atom_id res chain seq x y z
N ASP A 1 -34.93 9.86 -11.65
CA ASP A 1 -33.68 10.22 -10.96
C ASP A 1 -33.09 9.07 -10.14
N ASP A 2 -33.48 7.81 -10.38
CA ASP A 2 -32.92 6.64 -9.71
C ASP A 2 -32.19 5.74 -10.72
N GLU A 3 -31.06 6.23 -11.23
CA GLU A 3 -30.11 5.41 -11.98
C GLU A 3 -29.35 4.55 -10.96
N PHE A 4 -30.04 3.48 -10.57
CA PHE A 4 -29.59 2.35 -9.78
C PHE A 4 -28.12 2.04 -10.07
N GLY A 5 -27.27 2.25 -9.07
CA GLY A 5 -25.82 2.04 -9.17
C GLY A 5 -25.43 0.63 -9.65
N PRO A 6 -24.14 0.40 -9.93
CA PRO A 6 -23.69 -0.85 -10.55
C PRO A 6 -24.22 -2.06 -9.79
N LYS A 7 -24.91 -2.96 -10.52
CA LYS A 7 -25.56 -4.15 -9.95
C LYS A 7 -24.54 -4.93 -9.14
N ALA A 8 -24.92 -5.24 -7.89
CA ALA A 8 -24.12 -6.10 -7.04
C ALA A 8 -24.14 -7.53 -7.59
N ASP A 9 -23.00 -8.20 -7.56
CA ASP A 9 -22.82 -9.61 -7.83
C ASP A 9 -23.49 -10.47 -6.74
N GLU A 10 -23.46 -11.79 -6.92
CA GLU A 10 -24.02 -12.76 -5.97
C GLU A 10 -23.43 -12.67 -4.55
N ASN A 11 -22.26 -12.04 -4.41
CA ASN A 11 -21.56 -11.80 -3.15
C ASN A 11 -21.82 -10.40 -2.59
N GLY A 12 -22.74 -9.63 -3.18
CA GLY A 12 -23.07 -8.27 -2.77
C GLY A 12 -22.00 -7.23 -3.10
N GLY A 13 -21.02 -7.56 -3.94
CA GLY A 13 -19.95 -6.68 -4.40
C GLY A 13 -20.15 -6.19 -5.84
N ASN A 14 -19.36 -5.22 -6.28
CA ASN A 14 -19.34 -4.79 -7.68
C ASN A 14 -17.91 -4.49 -8.12
N GLU A 15 -17.72 -4.29 -9.43
CA GLU A 15 -16.40 -4.03 -10.00
C GLU A 15 -15.73 -2.81 -9.36
N ALA A 16 -16.50 -1.75 -9.09
CA ALA A 16 -16.01 -0.55 -8.43
C ALA A 16 -15.53 -0.81 -6.99
N ALA A 17 -16.26 -1.62 -6.21
CA ALA A 17 -15.86 -2.00 -4.86
C ALA A 17 -14.61 -2.88 -4.86
N SER A 18 -14.48 -3.79 -5.82
CA SER A 18 -13.27 -4.61 -6.00
C SER A 18 -12.08 -3.76 -6.43
N ALA A 19 -12.29 -2.78 -7.31
CA ALA A 19 -11.25 -1.81 -7.66
C ALA A 19 -10.81 -0.98 -6.44
N ALA A 20 -11.76 -0.57 -5.58
CA ALA A 20 -11.45 0.13 -4.34
C ALA A 20 -10.64 -0.74 -3.36
N CYS A 21 -10.95 -2.03 -3.24
CA CYS A 21 -10.15 -2.99 -2.46
C CYS A 21 -8.69 -3.00 -2.94
N ASN A 22 -8.45 -3.12 -4.25
CA ASN A 22 -7.09 -3.12 -4.78
C ASN A 22 -6.41 -1.75 -4.60
N ALA A 23 -7.12 -0.65 -4.88
CA ALA A 23 -6.59 0.70 -4.72
C ALA A 23 -6.15 1.00 -3.27
N SER A 24 -6.84 0.46 -2.28
CA SER A 24 -6.48 0.63 -0.86
C SER A 24 -5.07 0.10 -0.56
N VAL A 25 -4.71 -1.06 -1.12
CA VAL A 25 -3.38 -1.66 -0.96
C VAL A 25 -2.32 -0.78 -1.63
N TRP A 26 -2.58 -0.34 -2.86
CA TRP A 26 -1.68 0.56 -3.59
C TRP A 26 -1.41 1.86 -2.84
N LEU A 27 -2.47 2.51 -2.33
CA LEU A 27 -2.36 3.75 -1.58
C LEU A 27 -1.63 3.55 -0.25
N TYR A 28 -1.83 2.41 0.41
CA TYR A 28 -1.12 2.09 1.64
C TYR A 28 0.38 1.97 1.41
N CYS A 29 0.81 1.20 0.40
CA CYS A 29 2.22 1.04 0.04
C CYS A 29 2.85 2.37 -0.41
N LEU A 30 2.15 3.15 -1.25
CA LEU A 30 2.62 4.46 -1.67
C LEU A 30 2.75 5.43 -0.49
N GLY A 31 1.77 5.46 0.40
CA GLY A 31 1.77 6.30 1.60
C GLY A 31 2.91 5.94 2.55
N PHE A 32 3.18 4.65 2.73
CA PHE A 32 4.33 4.15 3.48
C PHE A 32 5.63 4.72 2.90
N VAL A 33 5.90 4.47 1.62
CA VAL A 33 7.14 4.93 0.98
C VAL A 33 7.29 6.46 1.01
N LEU A 34 6.20 7.20 0.77
CA LEU A 34 6.19 8.67 0.84
C LEU A 34 6.48 9.20 2.25
N THR A 35 6.12 8.46 3.30
CA THR A 35 6.40 8.84 4.69
C THR A 35 7.85 8.55 5.06
N PHE A 36 8.40 7.43 4.60
CA PHE A 36 9.79 7.04 4.90
C PHE A 36 10.84 7.77 4.07
N ALA A 37 10.55 8.15 2.82
CA ALA A 37 11.50 8.86 1.95
C ALA A 37 12.05 10.17 2.56
N PRO A 38 11.23 11.06 3.17
CA PRO A 38 11.70 12.23 3.89
C PRO A 38 12.57 11.90 5.11
N LEU A 39 12.29 10.80 5.82
CA LEU A 39 13.09 10.37 6.97
C LEU A 39 14.51 9.98 6.53
N PHE A 40 14.64 9.21 5.46
CA PHE A 40 15.95 8.86 4.91
C PHE A 40 16.73 10.10 4.42
N ALA A 41 16.05 11.05 3.77
CA ALA A 41 16.66 12.32 3.36
C ALA A 41 17.18 13.13 4.56
N LYS A 42 16.41 13.19 5.66
CA LYS A 42 16.81 13.86 6.92
C LYS A 42 17.99 13.15 7.59
N THR A 43 17.94 11.83 7.74
CA THR A 43 19.02 11.03 8.35
C THR A 43 20.34 11.20 7.61
N TRP A 44 20.29 11.27 6.27
CA TRP A 44 21.48 11.52 5.46
C TRP A 44 22.09 12.90 5.68
N ARG A 45 21.25 13.94 5.74
CA ARG A 45 21.69 15.31 6.04
C ARG A 45 22.42 15.36 7.39
N VAL A 46 21.85 14.72 8.42
CA VAL A 46 22.45 14.64 9.76
C VAL A 46 23.77 13.86 9.76
N LYS A 47 23.79 12.63 9.22
CA LYS A 47 25.01 11.80 9.14
C LYS A 47 26.15 12.54 8.46
N LYS A 48 25.84 13.31 7.42
CA LYS A 48 26.84 14.11 6.70
C LYS A 48 27.41 15.25 7.55
N ILE A 49 26.58 15.98 8.28
CA ILE A 49 27.04 17.08 9.16
C ILE A 49 28.02 16.54 10.22
N PHE A 50 27.68 15.43 10.88
CA PHE A 50 28.55 14.80 11.88
C PHE A 50 29.89 14.31 11.28
N ASN A 51 29.86 13.71 10.09
CA ASN A 51 31.09 13.26 9.42
C ASN A 51 32.00 14.41 8.97
N ILE A 52 31.43 15.54 8.54
CA ILE A 52 32.20 16.74 8.19
C ILE A 52 32.86 17.33 9.44
N GLY A 53 32.12 17.45 10.56
CA GLY A 53 32.63 17.97 11.83
C GLY A 53 33.79 17.12 12.40
N LYS A 54 33.75 15.80 12.23
CA LYS A 54 34.84 14.90 12.68
C LYS A 54 36.12 15.01 11.87
N SER A 55 36.06 15.43 10.60
CA SER A 55 37.20 15.30 9.69
C SER A 55 38.15 16.50 9.69
N ASN A 56 37.87 17.61 10.41
CA ASN A 56 38.63 18.88 10.41
C ASN A 56 39.03 19.44 9.02
N LYS A 57 38.46 18.87 7.94
CA LYS A 57 38.67 19.28 6.55
C LYS A 57 37.40 19.99 6.10
N LEU A 58 37.44 21.32 6.12
CA LEU A 58 36.47 22.16 5.39
C LEU A 58 36.66 21.93 3.88
N ARG A 59 36.21 20.79 3.36
CA ARG A 59 36.17 20.53 1.92
C ARG A 59 34.73 20.68 1.45
N ARG A 60 34.49 21.60 0.52
CA ARG A 60 33.21 21.79 -0.19
C ARG A 60 32.82 20.45 -0.85
N THR A 61 32.08 19.64 -0.12
CA THR A 61 31.69 18.30 -0.57
C THR A 61 30.36 18.42 -1.28
N THR A 62 30.41 18.35 -2.61
CA THR A 62 29.24 18.23 -3.47
C THR A 62 28.33 17.12 -2.95
N ILE A 63 27.06 17.44 -2.82
CA ILE A 63 26.06 16.64 -2.13
C ILE A 63 25.70 15.45 -3.05
N SER A 64 26.32 14.28 -2.82
CA SER A 64 25.90 13.02 -3.46
C SER A 64 24.61 12.51 -2.78
N THR A 65 23.50 13.18 -3.05
CA THR A 65 22.14 12.75 -2.66
C THR A 65 21.66 11.60 -3.54
N SER A 66 22.27 11.44 -4.72
CA SER A 66 21.84 10.51 -5.77
C SER A 66 21.89 9.04 -5.35
N LEU A 67 22.89 8.63 -4.55
CA LEU A 67 22.98 7.24 -4.10
C LEU A 67 21.83 6.87 -3.14
N LEU A 68 21.44 7.79 -2.26
CA LEU A 68 20.37 7.54 -1.30
C LEU A 68 19.00 7.56 -1.96
N PHE A 69 18.77 8.50 -2.87
CA PHE A 69 17.58 8.47 -3.72
C PHE A 69 17.54 7.20 -4.60
N GLY A 70 18.70 6.70 -5.02
CA GLY A 70 18.82 5.42 -5.72
C GLY A 70 18.39 4.23 -4.85
N ILE A 71 18.85 4.16 -3.60
CA ILE A 71 18.47 3.07 -2.67
C ILE A 71 16.98 3.14 -2.33
N VAL A 72 16.47 4.32 -1.96
CA VAL A 72 15.05 4.52 -1.64
C VAL A 72 14.17 4.26 -2.85
N GLY A 73 14.60 4.71 -4.04
CA GLY A 73 13.92 4.43 -5.30
C GLY A 73 13.93 2.93 -5.65
N GLY A 74 15.03 2.23 -5.39
CA GLY A 74 15.11 0.79 -5.57
C GLY A 74 14.14 0.02 -4.67
N LEU A 75 14.06 0.38 -3.38
CA LEU A 75 13.09 -0.21 -2.45
C LEU A 75 11.64 0.10 -2.88
N LEU A 76 11.37 1.32 -3.33
CA LEU A 76 10.07 1.71 -3.88
C LEU A 76 9.68 0.83 -5.07
N VAL A 77 10.60 0.60 -6.01
CA VAL A 77 10.32 -0.24 -7.19
C VAL A 77 10.01 -1.69 -6.79
N ILE A 78 10.71 -2.22 -5.78
CA ILE A 78 10.43 -3.56 -5.25
C ILE A 78 9.01 -3.62 -4.68
N GLU A 79 8.65 -2.69 -3.78
CA GLU A 79 7.31 -2.59 -3.20
C GLU A 79 6.22 -2.51 -4.27
N LEU A 80 6.37 -1.60 -5.24
CA LEU A 80 5.40 -1.47 -6.34
C LEU A 80 5.32 -2.73 -7.20
N SER A 81 6.43 -3.43 -7.42
CA SER A 81 6.43 -4.68 -8.18
C SER A 81 5.68 -5.79 -7.45
N ILE A 82 5.81 -5.88 -6.12
CA ILE A 82 5.08 -6.86 -5.30
C ILE A 82 3.58 -6.59 -5.36
N VAL A 83 3.15 -5.33 -5.17
CA VAL A 83 1.73 -4.95 -5.24
C VAL A 83 1.16 -5.15 -6.65
N ALA A 84 1.94 -4.83 -7.70
CA ALA A 84 1.53 -5.08 -9.08
C ALA A 84 1.33 -6.57 -9.35
N LEU A 85 2.28 -7.41 -8.94
CA LEU A 85 2.18 -8.86 -9.07
C LEU A 85 0.98 -9.40 -8.29
N TRP A 86 0.72 -8.88 -7.10
CA TRP A 86 -0.45 -9.25 -6.32
C TRP A 86 -1.74 -8.91 -7.07
N THR A 87 -1.86 -7.68 -7.58
CA THR A 87 -3.05 -7.23 -8.32
C THR A 87 -3.31 -8.07 -9.58
N ILE A 88 -2.25 -8.51 -10.28
CA ILE A 88 -2.37 -9.31 -11.51
C ILE A 88 -2.70 -10.78 -11.21
N THR A 89 -2.03 -11.38 -10.23
CA THR A 89 -2.14 -12.82 -9.97
C THR A 89 -3.29 -13.18 -9.05
N ASN A 90 -3.60 -12.32 -8.07
CA ASN A 90 -4.61 -12.54 -7.05
C ASN A 90 -5.32 -11.20 -6.72
N PRO A 91 -6.14 -10.67 -7.64
CA PRO A 91 -6.88 -9.43 -7.39
C PRO A 91 -7.80 -9.59 -6.19
N LEU A 92 -7.86 -8.58 -5.32
CA LEU A 92 -8.78 -8.61 -4.19
C LEU A 92 -10.20 -8.34 -4.68
N VAL A 93 -11.14 -9.15 -4.21
CA VAL A 93 -12.57 -9.01 -4.53
C VAL A 93 -13.31 -8.56 -3.28
N TYR A 94 -14.23 -7.62 -3.44
CA TYR A 94 -15.11 -7.20 -2.35
C TYR A 94 -16.26 -8.19 -2.18
N VAL A 95 -16.45 -8.69 -0.96
CA VAL A 95 -17.52 -9.61 -0.60
C VAL A 95 -18.26 -9.08 0.61
N ARG A 96 -19.59 -9.05 0.55
CA ARG A 96 -20.47 -8.68 1.65
C ARG A 96 -21.05 -9.94 2.27
N LYS A 97 -20.73 -10.18 3.54
CA LYS A 97 -21.29 -11.29 4.32
C LYS A 97 -22.39 -10.78 5.25
N THR A 98 -23.54 -11.44 5.26
CA THR A 98 -24.60 -11.21 6.24
C THR A 98 -24.18 -11.88 7.55
N LEU A 99 -24.12 -11.11 8.64
CA LEU A 99 -23.71 -11.59 9.96
C LEU A 99 -24.93 -12.01 10.78
N VAL A 100 -26.05 -11.29 10.61
CA VAL A 100 -27.30 -11.54 11.32
C VAL A 100 -28.47 -11.36 10.36
N GLU A 101 -29.39 -12.31 10.35
CA GLU A 101 -30.62 -12.28 9.56
C GLU A 101 -31.85 -12.34 10.49
N ASP A 102 -32.92 -11.67 10.10
CA ASP A 102 -34.21 -11.74 10.79
C ASP A 102 -34.95 -13.05 10.45
N ARG A 103 -36.02 -13.37 11.18
CA ARG A 103 -36.90 -14.53 10.94
C ARG A 103 -37.58 -14.53 9.56
N PHE A 104 -37.59 -13.40 8.87
CA PHE A 104 -38.07 -13.26 7.50
C PHE A 104 -36.96 -13.36 6.45
N GLY A 105 -35.71 -13.66 6.86
CA GLY A 105 -34.56 -13.79 5.95
C GLY A 105 -33.96 -12.45 5.48
N ASN A 106 -34.28 -11.35 6.17
CA ASN A 106 -33.72 -10.03 5.86
C ASN A 106 -32.39 -9.82 6.60
N PRO A 107 -31.35 -9.26 5.96
CA PRO A 107 -30.08 -8.99 6.64
C PRO A 107 -30.22 -7.82 7.63
N LEU A 108 -30.04 -8.10 8.93
CA LEU A 108 -30.02 -7.11 10.01
C LEU A 108 -28.62 -6.52 10.19
N GLU A 109 -27.59 -7.33 9.97
CA GLU A 109 -26.20 -6.91 10.05
C GLU A 109 -25.40 -7.54 8.92
N SER A 110 -24.53 -6.76 8.29
CA SER A 110 -23.67 -7.23 7.21
C SER A 110 -22.32 -6.55 7.27
N SER A 111 -21.25 -7.30 7.03
CA SER A 111 -19.88 -6.77 6.95
C SER A 111 -19.33 -6.97 5.54
N GLY A 112 -18.75 -5.90 4.99
CA GLY A 112 -18.00 -5.93 3.73
C GLY A 112 -16.53 -6.22 4.00
N SER A 113 -15.93 -7.11 3.23
CA SER A 113 -14.51 -7.45 3.36
C SER A 113 -13.87 -7.71 2.01
N CYS A 114 -12.61 -7.32 1.86
CA CYS A 114 -11.81 -7.64 0.69
C CYS A 114 -11.13 -8.99 0.91
N VAL A 115 -11.37 -9.95 0.01
CA VAL A 115 -10.86 -11.32 0.13
C VAL A 115 -10.04 -11.73 -1.08
N GLY A 116 -9.07 -12.62 -0.86
CA GLY A 116 -8.25 -13.26 -1.88
C GLY A 116 -7.50 -14.46 -1.28
N GLU A 117 -7.39 -15.58 -2.01
CA GLU A 117 -6.88 -16.87 -1.49
C GLU A 117 -5.47 -16.80 -0.89
N ASN A 118 -4.58 -15.98 -1.47
CA ASN A 118 -3.16 -15.89 -1.06
C ASN A 118 -2.78 -14.53 -0.45
N SER A 119 -3.77 -13.73 -0.04
CA SER A 119 -3.57 -12.36 0.42
C SER A 119 -2.56 -12.22 1.57
N THR A 120 -2.55 -13.18 2.49
CA THR A 120 -1.66 -13.17 3.66
C THR A 120 -0.18 -13.28 3.28
N THR A 121 0.17 -14.06 2.25
CA THR A 121 1.56 -14.20 1.79
C THR A 121 2.08 -12.88 1.22
N TYR A 122 1.30 -12.21 0.38
CA TYR A 122 1.69 -10.92 -0.18
C TYR A 122 1.80 -9.85 0.91
N ILE A 123 0.87 -9.82 1.88
CA ILE A 123 0.95 -8.92 3.03
C ILE A 123 2.22 -9.18 3.85
N MET A 124 2.57 -10.44 4.13
CA MET A 124 3.83 -10.75 4.83
C MET A 124 5.05 -10.29 4.04
N MET A 125 5.06 -10.47 2.71
CA MET A 125 6.15 -9.98 1.86
C MET A 125 6.27 -8.44 1.93
N LEU A 126 5.17 -7.70 1.84
CA LEU A 126 5.16 -6.24 1.93
C LEU A 126 5.58 -5.69 3.32
N VAL A 127 5.33 -6.44 4.39
CA VAL A 127 5.74 -6.02 5.75
C VAL A 127 7.22 -6.33 6.02
N LEU A 128 7.78 -7.33 5.33
CA LEU A 128 9.18 -7.72 5.48
C LEU A 128 10.15 -6.83 4.69
N PHE A 129 9.68 -6.18 3.63
CA PHE A 129 10.46 -5.26 2.79
C PHE A 129 10.20 -3.79 3.16
#